data_AF-A0A955RDR5-F1
#
_entry.id   AF-A0A955RDR5-F1
#
_cell.length_a   1.000
_cell.length_b   1.000
_cell.length_c   1.000
_cell.angle_alpha   90.00
_cell.angle_beta   90.00
_cell.angle_gamma   90.00
#
_symmetry.space_group_name_H-M   'P 1'
#
loop_
_entity.id
_entity.type
_entity.pdbx_description
1 polymer ?
#
loop_
_entity_poly.entity_id
_entity_poly.type
_entity_poly.pdbx_seq_one_letter_code
_entity_poly.pdbx_strand_id
1 'polypeptide(L)'
;MRTVSWVLLVALMGCGGGDGNGKDADTHTLDAADADTDADTDTDADTDSDTDTDVGLDDTDGDGLPDAAEIAIGTDPNDPDTDGDGIMDGDELVLGTDPTRFDTDRDGLGDGEEVAIGTDPTERDTDHDGLSDGDEVNRYQTNPLDPDTDGGGVWDGAEVWVDDTDPLDGTDDLTDTDGDGLSDAYENDIGSDPNDPDSDGDGLDDGLEVLFWDTDPNDPDTDGDLLTDGAEVNDHGTDPTERDTDEDGLDDGEEVLVYHTDPTDRDTDGGGVSDGREVERDHTDPLDGSDD
;
A
#
# COMPACT_ATOMS: atom_id res chain seq x y z
N MET A 1 -7.67 -12.78 -5.22
CA MET A 1 -8.72 -11.78 -4.94
C MET A 1 -8.06 -10.59 -4.27
N ARG A 2 -7.23 -9.86 -5.02
CA ARG A 2 -6.71 -8.55 -4.64
C ARG A 2 -7.51 -7.56 -5.49
N THR A 3 -8.22 -6.65 -4.85
CA THR A 3 -9.03 -5.65 -5.55
C THR A 3 -8.17 -4.42 -5.78
N VAL A 4 -7.94 -4.09 -7.05
CA VAL A 4 -7.25 -2.88 -7.50
C VAL A 4 -8.00 -1.65 -6.97
N SER A 5 -7.39 -0.90 -6.05
CA SER A 5 -7.99 0.29 -5.43
C SER A 5 -7.62 1.55 -6.23
N TRP A 6 -8.60 2.10 -6.95
CA TRP A 6 -8.46 3.37 -7.66
C TRP A 6 -8.50 4.54 -6.67
N VAL A 7 -7.34 5.11 -6.32
CA VAL A 7 -7.27 6.35 -5.53
C VAL A 7 -7.71 7.55 -6.36
N LEU A 8 -8.88 8.10 -6.01
CA LEU A 8 -9.45 9.31 -6.59
C LEU A 8 -8.76 10.57 -6.04
N LEU A 9 -7.90 11.18 -6.85
CA LEU A 9 -7.24 12.47 -6.56
C LEU A 9 -8.26 13.63 -6.48
N VAL A 10 -8.58 14.11 -5.27
CA VAL A 10 -9.38 15.35 -5.10
C VAL A 10 -8.47 16.57 -4.89
N ALA A 11 -8.36 17.39 -5.93
CA ALA A 11 -7.65 18.66 -5.91
C ALA A 11 -8.37 19.74 -5.08
N LEU A 12 -7.71 20.25 -4.03
CA LEU A 12 -8.15 21.41 -3.26
C LEU A 12 -7.88 22.72 -4.04
N MET A 13 -8.93 23.28 -4.66
CA MET A 13 -8.87 24.62 -5.28
C MET A 13 -9.45 25.68 -4.33
N GLY A 14 -8.57 26.54 -3.82
CA GLY A 14 -8.92 27.65 -2.93
C GLY A 14 -9.85 28.68 -3.57
N CYS A 15 -10.93 29.03 -2.84
CA CYS A 15 -11.81 30.12 -3.22
C CYS A 15 -11.50 31.38 -2.39
N GLY A 16 -10.93 32.39 -3.05
CA GLY A 16 -10.85 33.75 -2.53
C GLY A 16 -12.19 34.47 -2.65
N GLY A 17 -12.58 35.19 -1.59
CA GLY A 17 -13.76 36.05 -1.58
C GLY A 17 -13.59 37.19 -0.59
N GLY A 18 -13.31 38.39 -1.10
CA GLY A 18 -13.54 39.64 -0.39
C GLY A 18 -14.93 40.19 -0.71
N ASP A 19 -15.61 40.76 0.27
CA ASP A 19 -16.00 42.18 0.29
C ASP A 19 -16.94 42.48 1.48
N GLY A 20 -16.82 43.70 1.98
CA GLY A 20 -17.26 44.12 3.31
C GLY A 20 -18.72 44.52 3.48
N ASN A 21 -19.14 44.55 4.76
CA ASN A 21 -19.97 45.57 5.42
C ASN A 21 -20.07 45.13 6.89
N GLY A 22 -19.89 45.93 7.94
CA GLY A 22 -20.21 47.33 8.09
C GLY A 22 -21.33 47.47 9.12
N LYS A 23 -20.95 47.43 10.43
CA LYS A 23 -21.68 47.96 11.61
C LYS A 23 -23.02 47.24 11.90
N ASP A 24 -23.37 46.86 13.13
CA ASP A 24 -23.51 47.68 14.32
C ASP A 24 -23.29 46.85 15.58
N ALA A 25 -22.66 47.46 16.58
CA ALA A 25 -22.60 46.96 17.94
C ALA A 25 -23.80 47.52 18.71
N ASP A 26 -24.59 46.65 19.32
CA ASP A 26 -25.46 47.03 20.43
C ASP A 26 -25.27 46.06 21.60
N THR A 27 -24.87 46.68 22.70
CA THR A 27 -24.57 46.16 24.03
C THR A 27 -25.82 46.05 24.91
N HIS A 28 -25.66 45.38 26.07
CA HIS A 28 -26.57 45.30 27.26
C HIS A 28 -27.53 44.09 27.23
N THR A 29 -27.73 43.29 28.27
CA THR A 29 -27.37 43.33 29.71
C THR A 29 -27.75 41.98 30.34
N LEU A 30 -26.98 41.57 31.36
CA LEU A 30 -27.38 40.57 32.35
C LEU A 30 -28.52 41.13 33.23
N ASP A 31 -29.59 40.37 33.49
CA ASP A 31 -30.11 40.09 34.85
C ASP A 31 -31.36 39.18 34.84
N ALA A 32 -31.52 38.47 35.97
CA ALA A 32 -32.74 37.96 36.57
C ALA A 32 -33.41 36.68 36.03
N ALA A 33 -33.19 35.62 36.81
CA ALA A 33 -34.14 34.61 37.25
C ALA A 33 -35.61 34.85 36.90
N ASP A 34 -36.23 33.83 36.27
CA ASP A 34 -37.61 33.48 36.58
C ASP A 34 -37.70 31.96 36.71
N ALA A 35 -38.22 31.54 37.86
CA ALA A 35 -38.52 30.16 38.18
C ALA A 35 -40.03 30.05 38.12
N ASP A 36 -40.55 29.47 37.03
CA ASP A 36 -41.92 28.99 37.00
C ASP A 36 -41.91 27.48 36.80
N THR A 37 -42.21 26.81 37.91
CA THR A 37 -42.66 25.44 37.97
C THR A 37 -44.03 25.34 37.33
N ASP A 38 -44.13 24.74 36.16
CA ASP A 38 -45.35 24.07 35.74
C ASP A 38 -45.01 22.64 35.32
N ALA A 39 -45.56 21.70 36.11
CA ALA A 39 -45.61 20.30 35.78
C ALA A 39 -46.69 20.12 34.71
N ASP A 40 -46.28 20.19 33.45
CA ASP A 40 -47.08 19.68 32.34
C ASP A 40 -46.63 18.26 32.01
N THR A 41 -47.53 17.33 32.32
CA THR A 41 -47.54 15.98 31.79
C THR A 41 -48.10 16.02 30.36
N ASP A 42 -47.25 16.33 29.39
CA ASP A 42 -47.38 15.88 28.00
C ASP A 42 -46.27 14.82 27.84
N THR A 43 -46.48 13.54 27.58
CA THR A 43 -47.35 12.90 26.57
C THR A 43 -47.32 13.58 25.20
N ASP A 44 -46.21 14.21 24.86
CA ASP A 44 -45.69 14.24 23.50
C ASP A 44 -45.02 12.86 23.32
N ALA A 45 -45.53 11.88 22.57
CA ALA A 45 -46.00 11.98 21.21
C ALA A 45 -45.05 12.81 20.33
N ASP A 46 -43.74 12.68 20.56
CA ASP A 46 -42.76 12.82 19.49
C ASP A 46 -42.98 11.65 18.53
N THR A 47 -43.91 11.89 17.62
CA THR A 47 -43.86 11.40 16.27
C THR A 47 -42.84 12.24 15.50
N ASP A 48 -41.56 11.96 15.68
CA ASP A 48 -40.67 11.78 14.53
C ASP A 48 -40.87 10.32 14.07
N SER A 49 -41.85 9.97 13.27
CA SER A 49 -41.86 10.25 11.85
C SER A 49 -40.48 10.47 11.16
N ASP A 50 -39.40 9.94 11.72
CA ASP A 50 -38.31 9.42 10.91
C ASP A 50 -38.50 7.89 10.93
N THR A 51 -39.49 7.46 10.16
CA THR A 51 -39.29 6.22 9.41
C THR A 51 -38.26 6.56 8.34
N ASP A 52 -37.02 6.86 8.73
CA ASP A 52 -35.93 6.67 7.80
C ASP A 52 -35.69 5.18 7.79
N THR A 53 -35.87 4.62 6.61
CA THR A 53 -35.50 3.27 6.28
C THR A 53 -33.98 3.20 6.17
N ASP A 54 -33.27 3.65 7.20
CA ASP A 54 -31.82 3.63 7.25
C ASP A 54 -31.34 2.39 7.99
N VAL A 55 -31.78 1.25 7.45
CA VAL A 55 -31.36 -0.07 7.89
C VAL A 55 -29.92 -0.28 7.42
N GLY A 56 -28.94 0.26 8.16
CA GLY A 56 -27.52 -0.08 8.00
C GLY A 56 -26.53 1.07 7.91
N LEU A 57 -26.87 2.30 8.33
CA LEU A 57 -25.91 3.40 8.50
C LEU A 57 -25.67 3.79 9.97
N ASP A 58 -26.14 2.97 10.91
CA ASP A 58 -25.73 3.14 12.31
C ASP A 58 -24.21 2.91 12.37
N ASP A 59 -23.48 3.83 12.99
CA ASP A 59 -22.04 3.83 13.25
C ASP A 59 -21.92 4.14 14.74
N THR A 60 -21.77 3.07 15.54
CA THR A 60 -22.00 3.09 16.98
C THR A 60 -20.82 3.67 17.77
N ASP A 61 -19.58 3.45 17.32
CA ASP A 61 -18.37 3.99 17.96
C ASP A 61 -17.79 5.23 17.24
N GLY A 62 -18.24 5.54 16.04
CA GLY A 62 -17.96 6.79 15.34
C GLY A 62 -16.62 6.81 14.64
N ASP A 63 -16.10 5.66 14.23
CA ASP A 63 -14.84 5.48 13.52
C ASP A 63 -14.95 5.73 12.00
N GLY A 64 -16.18 5.86 11.50
CA GLY A 64 -16.49 6.07 10.09
C GLY A 64 -16.93 4.82 9.33
N LEU A 65 -17.01 3.66 9.99
CA LEU A 65 -17.59 2.43 9.48
C LEU A 65 -19.00 2.21 10.05
N PRO A 66 -19.99 1.90 9.20
CA PRO A 66 -21.29 1.47 9.71
C PRO A 66 -21.22 0.10 10.38
N ASP A 67 -21.96 -0.11 11.47
CA ASP A 67 -22.10 -1.36 12.23
C ASP A 67 -22.29 -2.61 11.33
N ALA A 68 -23.04 -2.44 10.24
CA ALA A 68 -23.32 -3.51 9.29
C ALA A 68 -22.10 -3.90 8.44
N ALA A 69 -21.23 -2.94 8.12
CA ALA A 69 -19.97 -3.15 7.42
C ALA A 69 -18.95 -3.78 8.36
N GLU A 70 -18.86 -3.31 9.59
CA GLU A 70 -17.95 -3.85 10.61
C GLU A 70 -18.18 -5.34 10.87
N ILE A 71 -19.44 -5.74 11.06
CA ILE A 71 -19.82 -7.16 11.20
C ILE A 71 -19.40 -7.98 9.96
N ALA A 72 -19.40 -7.39 8.77
CA ALA A 72 -19.06 -8.07 7.53
C ALA A 72 -17.54 -8.26 7.36
N ILE A 73 -16.73 -7.28 7.81
CA ILE A 73 -15.27 -7.33 7.72
C ILE A 73 -14.61 -7.94 8.97
N GLY A 74 -15.34 -8.06 10.07
CA GLY A 74 -14.91 -8.75 11.28
C GLY A 74 -14.49 -7.86 12.44
N THR A 75 -14.69 -6.55 12.34
CA THR A 75 -14.44 -5.56 13.39
C THR A 75 -15.58 -5.50 14.42
N ASP A 76 -15.36 -4.87 15.58
CA ASP A 76 -16.36 -4.73 16.66
C ASP A 76 -17.07 -3.38 16.58
N PRO A 77 -18.41 -3.32 16.33
CA PRO A 77 -19.21 -2.09 16.28
C PRO A 77 -19.27 -1.23 17.54
N ASN A 78 -18.43 -1.50 18.54
CA ASN A 78 -18.35 -0.71 19.76
C ASN A 78 -16.90 -0.40 20.14
N ASP A 79 -15.95 -0.75 19.28
CA ASP A 79 -14.53 -0.54 19.46
C ASP A 79 -13.95 0.07 18.17
N PRO A 80 -13.69 1.39 18.14
CA PRO A 80 -13.33 2.10 16.92
C PRO A 80 -11.92 1.77 16.39
N ASP A 81 -11.22 0.83 17.01
CA ASP A 81 -9.83 0.38 16.79
C ASP A 81 -9.77 -1.07 17.31
N THR A 82 -10.17 -2.00 16.46
CA THR A 82 -10.48 -3.39 16.82
C THR A 82 -9.24 -4.17 17.24
N ASP A 83 -8.08 -3.93 16.62
CA ASP A 83 -6.84 -4.63 16.93
C ASP A 83 -5.92 -3.89 17.91
N GLY A 84 -6.17 -2.60 18.14
CA GLY A 84 -5.53 -1.78 19.15
C GLY A 84 -4.15 -1.27 18.75
N ASP A 85 -3.87 -1.11 17.46
CA ASP A 85 -2.61 -0.58 16.95
C ASP A 85 -2.53 0.96 16.97
N GLY A 86 -3.69 1.62 17.10
CA GLY A 86 -3.84 3.07 17.18
C GLY A 86 -4.35 3.74 15.91
N ILE A 87 -4.70 2.99 14.87
CA ILE A 87 -5.47 3.44 13.70
C ILE A 87 -6.94 3.04 13.92
N MET A 88 -7.87 3.85 13.41
CA MET A 88 -9.29 3.51 13.50
C MET A 88 -9.68 2.57 12.38
N ASP A 89 -10.57 1.61 12.62
CA ASP A 89 -10.94 0.59 11.61
C ASP A 89 -11.36 1.22 10.27
N GLY A 90 -12.10 2.34 10.33
CA GLY A 90 -12.48 3.12 9.15
C GLY A 90 -11.34 3.83 8.42
N ASP A 91 -10.31 4.29 9.14
CA ASP A 91 -9.11 4.89 8.56
C ASP A 91 -8.20 3.82 7.94
N GLU A 92 -8.14 2.63 8.52
CA GLU A 92 -7.36 1.49 8.01
C GLU A 92 -7.80 1.05 6.61
N LEU A 93 -9.12 1.00 6.35
CA LEU A 93 -9.61 0.71 4.99
C LEU A 93 -9.17 1.75 3.95
N VAL A 94 -8.86 2.98 4.37
CA VAL A 94 -8.34 4.03 3.47
C VAL A 94 -6.84 3.85 3.26
N LEU A 95 -6.11 3.41 4.28
CA LEU A 95 -4.69 3.10 4.21
C LEU A 95 -4.39 1.77 3.51
N GLY A 96 -5.36 0.86 3.45
CA GLY A 96 -5.19 -0.48 2.87
C GLY A 96 -4.73 -1.53 3.87
N THR A 97 -4.70 -1.20 5.17
CA THR A 97 -4.37 -2.12 6.26
C THR A 97 -5.56 -3.00 6.65
N ASP A 98 -5.31 -4.07 7.40
CA ASP A 98 -6.34 -5.00 7.87
C ASP A 98 -6.75 -4.65 9.31
N PRO A 99 -7.97 -4.10 9.54
CA PRO A 99 -8.42 -3.61 10.85
C PRO A 99 -8.64 -4.67 11.92
N THR A 100 -8.31 -5.92 11.60
CA THR A 100 -8.35 -7.03 12.56
C THR A 100 -6.95 -7.52 12.91
N ARG A 101 -5.91 -6.84 12.44
CA ARG A 101 -4.51 -7.24 12.49
C ARG A 101 -3.60 -6.04 12.77
N PHE A 102 -3.13 -6.00 14.01
CA PHE A 102 -2.14 -5.04 14.53
C PHE A 102 -0.88 -4.77 13.67
N ASP A 103 -0.59 -5.67 12.73
CA ASP A 103 0.61 -5.70 11.89
C ASP A 103 0.16 -6.40 10.59
N THR A 104 -0.07 -5.61 9.54
CA THR A 104 -0.69 -6.00 8.28
C THR A 104 0.27 -6.80 7.41
N ASP A 105 1.52 -6.39 7.30
CA ASP A 105 2.53 -6.98 6.42
C ASP A 105 3.40 -8.07 7.10
N ARG A 106 3.34 -8.16 8.43
CA ARG A 106 4.04 -9.11 9.32
C ARG A 106 5.54 -8.91 9.38
N ASP A 107 6.00 -7.69 9.30
CA ASP A 107 7.41 -7.36 9.43
C ASP A 107 7.87 -7.26 10.91
N GLY A 108 6.90 -7.12 11.84
CA GLY A 108 7.12 -7.04 13.28
C GLY A 108 7.09 -5.62 13.86
N LEU A 109 6.86 -4.61 13.03
CA LEU A 109 6.34 -3.30 13.36
C LEU A 109 4.80 -3.35 13.22
N GLY A 110 4.07 -2.46 13.89
CA GLY A 110 2.61 -2.43 13.78
C GLY A 110 2.16 -1.23 12.98
N ASP A 111 1.02 -1.30 12.31
CA ASP A 111 0.63 -0.32 11.29
C ASP A 111 0.57 1.11 11.88
N GLY A 112 0.02 1.26 13.09
CA GLY A 112 0.02 2.52 13.81
C GLY A 112 1.41 3.07 14.19
N GLU A 113 2.41 2.20 14.39
CA GLU A 113 3.81 2.60 14.60
C GLU A 113 4.47 3.00 13.28
N GLU A 114 4.22 2.26 12.21
CA GLU A 114 4.71 2.53 10.86
C GLU A 114 4.24 3.88 10.34
N VAL A 115 2.93 4.14 10.41
CA VAL A 115 2.35 5.44 10.07
C VAL A 115 2.95 6.59 10.89
N ALA A 116 3.37 6.32 12.14
CA ALA A 116 3.97 7.33 12.99
C ALA A 116 5.43 7.65 12.64
N ILE A 117 6.19 6.68 12.11
CA ILE A 117 7.58 6.87 11.66
C ILE A 117 7.69 7.22 10.16
N GLY A 118 6.63 6.95 9.40
CA GLY A 118 6.49 7.31 7.99
C GLY A 118 6.75 6.17 7.00
N THR A 119 6.85 4.93 7.47
CA THR A 119 6.94 3.73 6.64
C THR A 119 5.57 3.32 6.09
N ASP A 120 5.54 2.43 5.10
CA ASP A 120 4.31 1.91 4.51
C ASP A 120 3.83 0.64 5.26
N PRO A 121 2.69 0.68 5.97
CA PRO A 121 2.20 -0.46 6.76
C PRO A 121 1.74 -1.67 5.94
N THR A 122 1.82 -1.59 4.61
CA THR A 122 1.49 -2.68 3.70
C THR A 122 2.72 -3.29 3.03
N GLU A 123 3.91 -2.71 3.22
CA GLU A 123 5.17 -3.15 2.66
C GLU A 123 6.19 -3.46 3.77
N ARG A 124 6.68 -4.70 3.79
CA ARG A 124 7.59 -5.18 4.85
C ARG A 124 8.91 -4.43 4.94
N ASP A 125 9.30 -3.73 3.90
CA ASP A 125 10.58 -3.07 3.69
C ASP A 125 10.23 -1.86 2.83
N THR A 126 10.28 -0.66 3.41
CA THR A 126 9.80 0.57 2.76
C THR A 126 10.84 1.19 1.83
N ASP A 127 12.13 1.03 2.11
CA ASP A 127 13.21 1.63 1.32
C ASP A 127 13.94 0.65 0.39
N HIS A 128 13.52 -0.61 0.41
CA HIS A 128 13.88 -1.69 -0.52
C HIS A 128 15.35 -2.06 -0.46
N ASP A 129 15.93 -1.98 0.74
CA ASP A 129 17.34 -2.26 0.99
C ASP A 129 17.62 -3.73 1.38
N GLY A 130 16.56 -4.52 1.60
CA GLY A 130 16.61 -5.93 1.98
C GLY A 130 16.50 -6.20 3.49
N LEU A 131 16.35 -5.16 4.32
CA LEU A 131 15.93 -5.25 5.72
C LEU A 131 14.49 -4.80 5.85
N SER A 132 13.71 -5.58 6.59
CA SER A 132 12.36 -5.12 6.92
C SER A 132 12.37 -3.99 7.94
N ASP A 133 11.44 -3.05 7.85
CA ASP A 133 11.33 -1.88 8.73
C ASP A 133 11.35 -2.28 10.22
N GLY A 134 10.67 -3.38 10.55
CA GLY A 134 10.63 -3.97 11.87
C GLY A 134 11.98 -4.49 12.35
N ASP A 135 12.81 -5.08 11.49
CA ASP A 135 14.17 -5.52 11.83
C ASP A 135 15.11 -4.31 11.98
N GLU A 136 14.97 -3.31 11.12
CA GLU A 136 15.71 -2.07 11.21
C GLU A 136 15.45 -1.34 12.53
N VAL A 137 14.18 -1.09 12.85
CA VAL A 137 13.82 -0.37 14.08
C VAL A 137 14.16 -1.19 15.33
N ASN A 138 13.84 -2.48 15.35
CA ASN A 138 13.92 -3.27 16.59
C ASN A 138 15.28 -3.93 16.83
N ARG A 139 16.06 -4.18 15.78
CA ARG A 139 17.28 -5.00 15.86
C ARG A 139 18.53 -4.27 15.43
N TYR A 140 18.55 -3.69 14.23
CA TYR A 140 19.78 -3.09 13.65
C TYR A 140 19.94 -1.62 14.03
N GLN A 141 18.83 -0.96 14.36
CA GLN A 141 18.76 0.46 14.72
C GLN A 141 19.14 1.40 13.57
N THR A 142 18.90 0.94 12.34
CA THR A 142 19.00 1.70 11.08
C THR A 142 17.74 2.52 10.86
N ASN A 143 17.66 3.26 9.75
CA ASN A 143 16.54 4.12 9.40
C ASN A 143 15.75 3.50 8.23
N PRO A 144 14.48 3.07 8.46
CA PRO A 144 13.69 2.34 7.46
C PRO A 144 13.12 3.18 6.31
N LEU A 145 13.77 4.29 6.02
CA LEU A 145 13.41 5.25 4.99
C LEU A 145 14.66 5.74 4.23
N ASP A 146 15.81 5.12 4.48
CA ASP A 146 17.11 5.47 3.97
C ASP A 146 17.95 4.19 3.82
N PRO A 147 18.07 3.65 2.59
CA PRO A 147 18.66 2.33 2.37
C PRO A 147 20.16 2.27 2.73
N ASP A 148 20.83 3.40 2.99
CA ASP A 148 22.21 3.49 3.48
C ASP A 148 22.23 4.46 4.67
N THR A 149 21.98 3.94 5.88
CA THR A 149 21.76 4.76 7.08
C THR A 149 22.99 5.59 7.45
N ASP A 150 24.19 5.09 7.18
CA ASP A 150 25.43 5.72 7.62
C ASP A 150 26.17 6.52 6.53
N GLY A 151 25.73 6.37 5.27
CA GLY A 151 26.22 7.09 4.11
C GLY A 151 27.58 6.60 3.61
N GLY A 152 27.92 5.33 3.87
CA GLY A 152 29.17 4.70 3.47
C GLY A 152 29.17 4.16 2.04
N GLY A 153 27.98 3.95 1.47
CA GLY A 153 27.72 3.68 0.06
C GLY A 153 27.17 2.27 -0.23
N VAL A 154 27.20 1.35 0.74
CA VAL A 154 26.57 0.03 0.64
C VAL A 154 25.25 0.08 1.41
N TRP A 155 24.22 -0.64 0.96
CA TRP A 155 22.92 -0.61 1.63
C TRP A 155 22.91 -1.42 2.94
N ASP A 156 22.10 -1.01 3.92
CA ASP A 156 22.13 -1.61 5.26
C ASP A 156 21.83 -3.13 5.20
N GLY A 157 20.91 -3.54 4.33
CA GLY A 157 20.63 -4.95 4.05
C GLY A 157 21.77 -5.71 3.38
N ALA A 158 22.48 -5.10 2.42
CA ALA A 158 23.68 -5.71 1.84
C ALA A 158 24.78 -5.88 2.89
N GLU A 159 25.00 -4.89 3.75
CA GLU A 159 25.98 -4.96 4.82
C GLU A 159 25.69 -6.11 5.81
N VAL A 160 24.43 -6.29 6.18
CA VAL A 160 24.00 -7.32 7.13
C VAL A 160 24.01 -8.72 6.51
N TRP A 161 23.49 -8.89 5.30
CA TRP A 161 23.23 -10.21 4.73
C TRP A 161 24.36 -10.72 3.84
N VAL A 162 25.08 -9.81 3.20
CA VAL A 162 26.06 -10.13 2.16
C VAL A 162 27.48 -9.95 2.68
N ASP A 163 27.81 -8.76 3.17
CA ASP A 163 29.19 -8.37 3.45
C ASP A 163 29.65 -8.60 4.91
N ASP A 164 28.71 -8.77 5.84
CA ASP A 164 28.96 -8.94 7.29
C ASP A 164 29.72 -7.72 7.88
N THR A 165 29.36 -6.52 7.43
CA THR A 165 29.79 -5.19 7.93
C THR A 165 28.76 -4.59 8.90
N ASP A 166 29.04 -3.41 9.48
CA ASP A 166 28.17 -2.77 10.47
C ASP A 166 27.39 -1.61 9.81
N PRO A 167 26.05 -1.70 9.64
CA PRO A 167 25.23 -0.70 8.93
C PRO A 167 25.09 0.66 9.65
N LEU A 168 25.96 0.91 10.61
CA LEU A 168 26.04 2.14 11.39
C LEU A 168 27.49 2.68 11.43
N ASP A 169 28.43 2.08 10.69
CA ASP A 169 29.83 2.49 10.55
C ASP A 169 30.36 2.42 9.10
N GLY A 170 29.98 3.44 8.32
CA GLY A 170 30.42 3.78 6.95
C GLY A 170 31.92 3.78 6.64
N THR A 171 32.76 3.45 7.63
CA THR A 171 34.20 3.30 7.51
C THR A 171 34.68 1.85 7.37
N ASP A 172 33.81 0.87 7.58
CA ASP A 172 34.11 -0.55 7.38
C ASP A 172 33.48 -1.18 6.12
N ASP A 173 32.66 -0.41 5.41
CA ASP A 173 32.07 -0.73 4.12
C ASP A 173 33.09 -1.15 3.08
N LEU A 174 32.60 -2.01 2.20
CA LEU A 174 33.28 -2.36 0.98
C LEU A 174 33.05 -1.27 -0.09
N THR A 175 33.84 -1.33 -1.15
CA THR A 175 33.72 -0.33 -2.22
C THR A 175 32.52 -0.71 -3.09
N ASP A 176 31.58 0.21 -3.23
CA ASP A 176 30.56 0.25 -4.28
C ASP A 176 30.97 1.35 -5.29
N THR A 177 31.12 0.98 -6.57
CA THR A 177 31.67 1.85 -7.61
C THR A 177 30.61 2.56 -8.44
N ASP A 178 29.49 1.93 -8.73
CA ASP A 178 28.37 2.48 -9.51
C ASP A 178 27.23 3.02 -8.64
N GLY A 179 27.17 2.64 -7.37
CA GLY A 179 26.27 3.22 -6.37
C GLY A 179 24.89 2.58 -6.38
N ASP A 180 24.80 1.29 -6.68
CA ASP A 180 23.55 0.51 -6.70
C ASP A 180 23.24 -0.19 -5.35
N GLY A 181 24.13 -0.03 -4.36
CA GLY A 181 23.97 -0.61 -3.02
C GLY A 181 24.70 -1.94 -2.80
N LEU A 182 25.25 -2.56 -3.85
CA LEU A 182 26.10 -3.74 -3.74
C LEU A 182 27.58 -3.37 -3.75
N SER A 183 28.38 -4.16 -3.04
CA SER A 183 29.83 -3.96 -3.11
C SER A 183 30.44 -4.62 -4.34
N ASP A 184 31.47 -3.98 -4.92
CA ASP A 184 32.31 -4.52 -5.99
C ASP A 184 32.72 -5.98 -5.71
N ALA A 185 32.98 -6.29 -4.43
CA ALA A 185 33.44 -7.61 -4.02
C ALA A 185 32.36 -8.68 -4.18
N TYR A 186 31.11 -8.35 -3.88
CA TYR A 186 29.97 -9.22 -4.01
C TYR A 186 29.56 -9.41 -5.47
N GLU A 187 29.46 -8.31 -6.22
CA GLU A 187 29.17 -8.32 -7.65
C GLU A 187 30.15 -9.21 -8.43
N ASN A 188 31.45 -9.13 -8.11
CA ASN A 188 32.45 -10.02 -8.69
C ASN A 188 32.22 -11.53 -8.35
N ASP A 189 31.53 -11.85 -7.26
CA ASP A 189 31.19 -13.24 -6.87
C ASP A 189 29.96 -13.75 -7.63
N ILE A 190 28.94 -12.91 -7.81
CA ILE A 190 27.69 -13.26 -8.52
C ILE A 190 27.81 -13.14 -10.05
N GLY A 191 28.65 -12.24 -10.54
CA GLY A 191 28.97 -12.07 -11.95
C GLY A 191 28.47 -10.81 -12.62
N SER A 192 27.77 -9.93 -11.91
CA SER A 192 27.41 -8.56 -12.35
C SER A 192 28.66 -7.69 -12.59
N ASP A 193 28.49 -6.55 -13.26
CA ASP A 193 29.55 -5.58 -13.57
C ASP A 193 29.61 -4.47 -12.51
N PRO A 194 30.70 -4.40 -11.69
CA PRO A 194 30.91 -3.37 -10.65
C PRO A 194 31.09 -1.93 -11.13
N ASN A 195 30.61 -1.59 -12.32
CA ASN A 195 30.69 -0.25 -12.87
C ASN A 195 29.43 0.10 -13.68
N ASP A 196 28.42 -0.78 -13.64
CA ASP A 196 27.15 -0.64 -14.33
C ASP A 196 26.06 -1.10 -13.35
N PRO A 197 25.26 -0.18 -12.80
CA PRO A 197 24.28 -0.51 -11.76
C PRO A 197 23.11 -1.37 -12.25
N ASP A 198 23.05 -1.69 -13.56
CA ASP A 198 22.04 -2.48 -14.27
C ASP A 198 22.80 -3.30 -15.33
N SER A 199 23.25 -4.48 -14.92
CA SER A 199 24.28 -5.28 -15.61
C SER A 199 23.78 -5.92 -16.90
N ASP A 200 22.51 -6.30 -16.96
CA ASP A 200 21.90 -6.86 -18.17
C ASP A 200 21.12 -5.83 -19.01
N GLY A 201 20.86 -4.66 -18.45
CA GLY A 201 20.32 -3.49 -19.14
C GLY A 201 18.81 -3.53 -19.33
N ASP A 202 18.08 -4.18 -18.42
CA ASP A 202 16.64 -4.35 -18.49
C ASP A 202 15.84 -3.21 -17.80
N GLY A 203 16.54 -2.40 -17.00
CA GLY A 203 16.00 -1.25 -16.29
C GLY A 203 15.71 -1.47 -14.81
N LEU A 204 16.14 -2.58 -14.23
CA LEU A 204 16.19 -2.84 -12.79
C LEU A 204 17.66 -2.77 -12.32
N ASP A 205 17.91 -2.16 -11.16
CA ASP A 205 19.28 -2.02 -10.65
C ASP A 205 19.71 -3.33 -9.95
N ASP A 206 20.97 -3.79 -10.13
CA ASP A 206 21.43 -5.12 -9.66
C ASP A 206 21.23 -5.30 -8.14
N GLY A 207 21.42 -4.23 -7.36
CA GLY A 207 21.12 -4.20 -5.93
C GLY A 207 19.67 -4.50 -5.58
N LEU A 208 18.70 -3.93 -6.30
CA LEU A 208 17.28 -4.21 -6.10
C LEU A 208 16.92 -5.64 -6.50
N GLU A 209 17.50 -6.12 -7.60
CA GLU A 209 17.31 -7.49 -8.08
C GLU A 209 17.69 -8.52 -7.02
N VAL A 210 18.88 -8.34 -6.43
CA VAL A 210 19.41 -9.28 -5.44
C VAL A 210 18.70 -9.18 -4.09
N LEU A 211 18.43 -7.95 -3.61
CA LEU A 211 18.01 -7.72 -2.23
C LEU A 211 16.49 -7.75 -2.05
N PHE A 212 15.73 -7.40 -3.10
CA PHE A 212 14.29 -7.24 -3.01
C PHE A 212 13.51 -8.15 -3.97
N TRP A 213 13.85 -8.16 -5.26
CA TRP A 213 13.06 -8.87 -6.29
C TRP A 213 13.39 -10.36 -6.46
N ASP A 214 14.53 -10.83 -5.95
CA ASP A 214 15.03 -12.21 -6.10
C ASP A 214 15.20 -12.63 -7.58
N THR A 215 15.55 -11.67 -8.44
CA THR A 215 15.89 -11.86 -9.86
C THR A 215 17.40 -12.03 -10.07
N ASP A 216 17.84 -12.48 -11.26
CA ASP A 216 19.27 -12.60 -11.59
C ASP A 216 19.74 -11.34 -12.33
N PRO A 217 20.66 -10.53 -11.77
CA PRO A 217 21.13 -9.29 -12.40
C PRO A 217 21.93 -9.47 -13.69
N ASN A 218 21.97 -10.69 -14.22
CA ASN A 218 22.62 -11.03 -15.48
C ASN A 218 21.65 -11.71 -16.46
N ASP A 219 20.37 -11.81 -16.13
CA ASP A 219 19.31 -12.40 -16.95
C ASP A 219 18.07 -11.48 -17.00
N PRO A 220 17.85 -10.75 -18.11
CA PRO A 220 16.87 -9.66 -18.17
C PRO A 220 15.41 -10.14 -18.26
N ASP A 221 15.14 -11.41 -17.94
CA ASP A 221 13.86 -12.13 -18.08
C ASP A 221 14.00 -13.42 -17.24
N THR A 222 13.93 -13.27 -15.93
CA THR A 222 14.25 -14.30 -14.93
C THR A 222 13.34 -15.52 -15.05
N ASP A 223 12.07 -15.31 -15.33
CA ASP A 223 11.07 -16.38 -15.41
C ASP A 223 10.87 -16.95 -16.84
N GLY A 224 11.38 -16.25 -17.86
CA GLY A 224 11.40 -16.67 -19.26
C GLY A 224 10.06 -16.53 -19.96
N ASP A 225 9.25 -15.53 -19.63
CA ASP A 225 7.92 -15.30 -20.20
C ASP A 225 7.91 -14.28 -21.38
N LEU A 226 9.07 -13.67 -21.67
CA LEU A 226 9.33 -12.65 -22.72
C LEU A 226 9.01 -11.20 -22.33
N LEU A 227 8.55 -10.96 -21.12
CA LEU A 227 8.64 -9.67 -20.45
C LEU A 227 10.00 -9.60 -19.73
N THR A 228 10.52 -8.39 -19.51
CA THR A 228 11.80 -8.24 -18.80
C THR A 228 11.52 -7.87 -17.36
N ASP A 229 12.34 -8.29 -16.41
CA ASP A 229 12.11 -8.08 -14.98
C ASP A 229 11.87 -6.59 -14.66
N GLY A 230 12.69 -5.72 -15.24
CA GLY A 230 12.53 -4.28 -15.17
C GLY A 230 11.23 -3.75 -15.79
N ALA A 231 10.68 -4.39 -16.85
CA ALA A 231 9.39 -4.00 -17.42
C ALA A 231 8.21 -4.49 -16.57
N GLU A 232 8.33 -5.67 -16.00
CA GLU A 232 7.34 -6.24 -15.08
C GLU A 232 7.14 -5.32 -13.88
N VAL A 233 8.23 -4.95 -13.21
CA VAL A 233 8.21 -4.07 -12.05
C VAL A 233 7.76 -2.65 -12.42
N ASN A 234 8.35 -2.04 -13.46
CA ASN A 234 8.16 -0.60 -13.72
C ASN A 234 6.90 -0.27 -14.53
N ASP A 235 6.46 -1.15 -15.44
CA ASP A 235 5.40 -0.85 -16.41
C ASP A 235 4.12 -1.68 -16.20
N HIS A 236 4.23 -2.90 -15.65
CA HIS A 236 3.12 -3.87 -15.63
C HIS A 236 2.60 -4.23 -14.23
N GLY A 237 3.44 -4.12 -13.19
CA GLY A 237 3.09 -4.50 -11.82
C GLY A 237 2.91 -6.01 -11.64
N THR A 238 3.61 -6.81 -12.46
CA THR A 238 3.68 -8.27 -12.38
C THR A 238 4.86 -8.72 -11.51
N ASP A 239 4.88 -9.99 -11.10
CA ASP A 239 5.97 -10.57 -10.32
C ASP A 239 7.04 -11.14 -11.26
N PRO A 240 8.26 -10.57 -11.31
CA PRO A 240 9.29 -10.96 -12.30
C PRO A 240 9.84 -12.38 -12.12
N THR A 241 9.39 -13.09 -11.09
CA THR A 241 9.77 -14.48 -10.82
C THR A 241 8.67 -15.49 -11.19
N GLU A 242 7.48 -15.03 -11.61
CA GLU A 242 6.30 -15.85 -11.86
C GLU A 242 5.62 -15.52 -13.20
N ARG A 243 5.72 -16.46 -14.14
CA ARG A 243 5.25 -16.28 -15.53
C ARG A 243 3.77 -15.94 -15.72
N ASP A 244 2.92 -16.08 -14.71
CA ASP A 244 1.45 -15.95 -14.76
C ASP A 244 1.00 -15.38 -13.41
N THR A 245 1.05 -14.05 -13.29
CA THR A 245 0.89 -13.33 -12.02
C THR A 245 -0.51 -13.53 -11.40
N ASP A 246 -1.55 -13.65 -12.22
CA ASP A 246 -2.94 -13.72 -11.76
C ASP A 246 -3.55 -15.15 -11.77
N GLU A 247 -2.75 -16.14 -12.19
CA GLU A 247 -3.06 -17.56 -12.29
C GLU A 247 -4.30 -17.86 -13.16
N ASP A 248 -4.44 -17.15 -14.27
CA ASP A 248 -5.53 -17.33 -15.22
C ASP A 248 -5.24 -18.36 -16.31
N GLY A 249 -3.96 -18.63 -16.55
CA GLY A 249 -3.42 -19.58 -17.52
C GLY A 249 -2.83 -18.96 -18.79
N LEU A 250 -2.73 -17.64 -18.91
CA LEU A 250 -1.84 -16.95 -19.83
C LEU A 250 -0.57 -16.54 -19.11
N ASP A 251 0.53 -16.48 -19.86
CA ASP A 251 1.75 -15.91 -19.31
C ASP A 251 1.70 -14.36 -19.44
N ASP A 252 2.27 -13.60 -18.50
CA ASP A 252 2.17 -12.13 -18.46
C ASP A 252 2.70 -11.49 -19.76
N GLY A 253 3.80 -12.01 -20.28
CA GLY A 253 4.36 -11.64 -21.57
C GLY A 253 3.44 -11.96 -22.76
N GLU A 254 2.65 -13.04 -22.73
CA GLU A 254 1.65 -13.32 -23.76
C GLU A 254 0.47 -12.33 -23.67
N GLU A 255 0.04 -12.01 -22.47
CA GLU A 255 -1.02 -11.04 -22.21
C GLU A 255 -0.64 -9.67 -22.74
N VAL A 256 0.53 -9.16 -22.38
CA VAL A 256 0.99 -7.84 -22.82
C VAL A 256 1.26 -7.79 -24.33
N LEU A 257 2.00 -8.77 -24.86
CA LEU A 257 2.54 -8.71 -26.23
C LEU A 257 1.58 -9.23 -27.30
N VAL A 258 0.66 -10.13 -26.96
CA VAL A 258 -0.20 -10.84 -27.92
C VAL A 258 -1.66 -10.49 -27.76
N TYR A 259 -2.21 -10.62 -26.54
CA TYR A 259 -3.66 -10.49 -26.30
C TYR A 259 -4.09 -9.08 -25.91
N HIS A 260 -3.15 -8.30 -25.36
CA HIS A 260 -3.37 -6.96 -24.79
C HIS A 260 -4.41 -6.95 -23.65
N THR A 261 -4.40 -8.00 -22.84
CA THR A 261 -5.12 -8.13 -21.57
C THR A 261 -4.30 -7.51 -20.43
N ASP A 262 -4.89 -7.38 -19.24
CA ASP A 262 -4.21 -6.89 -18.05
C ASP A 262 -3.62 -8.09 -17.28
N PRO A 263 -2.29 -8.25 -17.20
CA PRO A 263 -1.66 -9.42 -16.60
C PRO A 263 -1.85 -9.55 -15.08
N THR A 264 -2.53 -8.57 -14.47
CA THR A 264 -2.86 -8.59 -13.05
C THR A 264 -4.35 -8.87 -12.79
N ASP A 265 -5.15 -9.01 -13.84
CA ASP A 265 -6.60 -9.22 -13.76
C ASP A 265 -7.08 -10.44 -14.55
N ARG A 266 -7.43 -11.47 -13.79
CA ARG A 266 -7.87 -12.80 -14.26
C ARG A 266 -9.03 -12.79 -15.28
N ASP A 267 -9.72 -11.69 -15.45
CA ASP A 267 -10.90 -11.52 -16.31
C ASP A 267 -10.96 -10.04 -16.73
N THR A 268 -10.11 -9.65 -17.68
CA THR A 268 -9.86 -8.25 -18.06
C THR A 268 -11.14 -7.51 -18.45
N ASP A 269 -12.10 -8.21 -19.06
CA ASP A 269 -13.34 -7.60 -19.55
C ASP A 269 -14.55 -7.75 -18.61
N GLY A 270 -14.43 -8.57 -17.57
CA GLY A 270 -15.45 -8.82 -16.56
C GLY A 270 -16.64 -9.64 -17.05
N GLY A 271 -16.48 -10.43 -18.11
CA GLY A 271 -17.48 -11.33 -18.68
C GLY A 271 -17.81 -12.53 -17.78
N GLY A 272 -16.90 -12.87 -16.86
CA GLY A 272 -17.01 -13.97 -15.90
C GLY A 272 -16.28 -15.24 -16.34
N VAL A 273 -15.48 -15.16 -17.39
CA VAL A 273 -14.59 -16.19 -17.93
C VAL A 273 -13.18 -15.60 -17.89
N SER A 274 -12.17 -16.40 -17.54
CA SER A 274 -10.80 -15.88 -17.52
C SER A 274 -10.19 -15.80 -18.91
N ASP A 275 -9.33 -14.83 -19.13
CA ASP A 275 -8.70 -14.52 -20.42
C ASP A 275 -8.01 -15.76 -21.01
N GLY A 276 -7.24 -16.50 -20.20
CA GLY A 276 -6.59 -17.74 -20.61
C GLY A 276 -7.55 -18.84 -21.01
N ARG A 277 -8.73 -18.92 -20.40
CA ARG A 277 -9.75 -19.89 -20.79
C ARG A 277 -10.41 -19.49 -22.12
N GLU A 278 -10.66 -18.22 -22.31
CA GLU A 278 -11.21 -17.67 -23.53
C GLU A 278 -10.29 -17.96 -24.71
N VAL A 279 -9.01 -17.70 -24.54
CA VAL A 279 -7.98 -17.97 -25.54
C VAL A 279 -7.80 -19.47 -25.80
N GLU A 280 -7.51 -20.26 -24.77
CA GLU A 280 -7.06 -21.64 -24.96
C GLU A 280 -8.19 -22.62 -25.31
N ARG A 281 -9.39 -22.36 -24.80
CA ARG A 281 -10.49 -23.34 -24.83
C ARG A 281 -11.69 -22.85 -25.61
N ASP A 282 -12.20 -21.68 -25.26
CA ASP A 282 -13.49 -21.22 -25.76
C ASP A 282 -13.35 -20.53 -27.13
N HIS A 283 -12.15 -20.03 -27.43
CA HIS A 283 -11.77 -19.28 -28.63
C HIS A 283 -12.63 -18.03 -28.82
N THR A 284 -12.89 -17.33 -27.72
CA THR A 284 -13.57 -16.02 -27.61
C THR A 284 -12.54 -14.89 -27.52
N ASP A 285 -13.00 -13.64 -27.52
CA ASP A 285 -12.13 -12.46 -27.47
C ASP A 285 -12.02 -11.99 -26.01
N PRO A 286 -10.85 -12.10 -25.35
CA PRO A 286 -10.69 -11.79 -23.91
C PRO A 286 -10.82 -10.29 -23.55
N LEU A 287 -11.33 -9.50 -24.49
CA LEU A 287 -11.60 -8.07 -24.37
C LEU A 287 -13.07 -7.74 -24.69
N ASP A 288 -13.93 -8.75 -24.90
CA ASP A 288 -15.36 -8.62 -25.19
C ASP A 288 -16.21 -9.67 -24.44
N GLY A 289 -16.48 -9.39 -23.16
CA GLY A 289 -17.28 -10.22 -22.25
C GLY A 289 -18.74 -10.48 -22.65
N SER A 290 -19.12 -10.11 -23.87
CA SER A 290 -20.41 -10.44 -24.48
C SER A 290 -20.40 -11.73 -25.31
N ASP A 291 -19.23 -12.35 -25.54
CA ASP A 291 -19.10 -13.56 -26.35
C ASP A 291 -18.76 -14.87 -25.59
N ASP A 292 -18.66 -14.81 -24.26
CA ASP A 292 -18.55 -15.90 -23.27
C ASP A 292 -19.62 -17.02 -23.30
#